data_AF-Q94ES1-F1
#
_entry.id   AF-Q94ES1-F1
#
_cell.length_a   1.000
_cell.length_b   1.000
_cell.length_c   1.000
_cell.angle_alpha   90.00
_cell.angle_beta   90.00
_cell.angle_gamma   90.00
#
_symmetry.space_group_name_H-M   'P 1'
#
loop_
_entity.id
_entity.type
_entity.pdbx_description
1 polymer ?
#
loop_
_entity_poly.entity_id
_entity_poly.type
_entity_poly.pdbx_seq_one_letter_code
_entity_poly.pdbx_strand_id
1 'polypeptide(L)'
;HPLEYRRLAFTATFFAGVTQAALGFFRLGFIIEFLSHAAIVGFMAGAAITIALQQLKGFLGIANFTKKSDIVSVMKSVWGNVHHGWNWQTILIGATFLAFLLVAKYIGKRNKKLFWVSAIAPLTSVIISTFFVYITRADKHGVAIVKNIRKGINPPSASLIYFTGPY
;
A
#
# COMPACT_ATOMS: atom_id res chain seq x y z
N HIS A 1 -6.57 -14.36 -13.85
CA HIS A 1 -5.94 -15.41 -13.02
C HIS A 1 -4.67 -14.86 -12.34
N PRO A 2 -4.26 -15.35 -11.14
CA PRO A 2 -3.15 -14.75 -10.39
C PRO A 2 -1.78 -14.85 -11.10
N LEU A 3 -1.57 -15.88 -11.91
CA LEU A 3 -0.35 -16.03 -12.73
C LEU A 3 -0.28 -15.01 -13.86
N GLU A 4 -1.39 -14.75 -14.55
CA GLU A 4 -1.46 -13.76 -15.63
C GLU A 4 -1.22 -12.35 -15.09
N TYR A 5 -1.86 -11.99 -13.96
CA TYR A 5 -1.63 -10.70 -13.32
C TYR A 5 -0.15 -10.49 -12.99
N ARG A 6 0.50 -11.54 -12.47
CA ARG A 6 1.94 -11.51 -12.16
C ARG A 6 2.78 -11.34 -13.42
N ARG A 7 2.45 -12.04 -14.51
CA ARG A 7 3.14 -11.90 -15.82
C ARG A 7 3.01 -10.49 -16.38
N LEU A 8 1.80 -9.92 -16.36
CA LEU A 8 1.53 -8.56 -16.81
C LEU A 8 2.30 -7.54 -15.97
N ALA A 9 2.28 -7.67 -14.64
CA ALA A 9 3.01 -6.79 -13.74
C ALA A 9 4.52 -6.84 -14.01
N PHE A 10 5.12 -8.03 -14.13
CA PHE A 10 6.55 -8.16 -14.42
C PHE A 10 6.92 -7.61 -15.80
N THR A 11 6.09 -7.85 -16.81
CA THR A 11 6.31 -7.34 -18.16
C THR A 11 6.25 -5.81 -18.18
N ALA A 12 5.23 -5.22 -17.57
CA ALA A 12 5.10 -3.77 -17.46
C ALA A 12 6.28 -3.13 -16.71
N THR A 13 6.69 -3.72 -15.57
CA THR A 13 7.85 -3.23 -14.81
C THR A 13 9.15 -3.35 -15.60
N PHE A 14 9.34 -4.43 -16.37
CA PHE A 14 10.50 -4.61 -17.23
C PHE A 14 10.58 -3.52 -18.30
N PHE A 15 9.49 -3.29 -19.04
CA PHE A 15 9.44 -2.23 -20.06
C PHE A 15 9.55 -0.82 -19.48
N ALA A 16 8.99 -0.57 -18.30
CA ALA A 16 9.21 0.68 -17.58
C ALA A 16 10.70 0.90 -17.25
N GLY A 17 11.39 -0.14 -16.78
CA GLY A 17 12.82 -0.11 -16.51
C GLY A 17 13.67 0.09 -17.77
N VAL A 18 13.35 -0.60 -18.87
CA VAL A 18 14.03 -0.42 -20.16
C VAL A 18 13.87 1.01 -20.68
N THR A 19 12.64 1.55 -20.64
CA THR A 19 12.37 2.94 -21.02
C THR A 19 13.15 3.91 -20.14
N GLN A 20 13.15 3.71 -18.82
CA GLN A 20 13.89 4.55 -17.88
C GLN A 20 15.41 4.50 -18.13
N ALA A 21 15.96 3.33 -18.42
CA ALA A 21 17.37 3.16 -18.76
C ALA A 21 17.71 3.84 -20.09
N ALA A 22 16.85 3.73 -21.11
CA ALA A 22 17.03 4.40 -22.40
C ALA A 22 17.00 5.93 -22.24
N LEU A 23 16.03 6.48 -21.51
CA LEU A 23 15.95 7.91 -21.21
C LEU A 23 17.19 8.40 -20.47
N GLY A 24 17.70 7.62 -19.51
CA GLY A 24 18.94 7.90 -18.79
C GLY A 24 20.17 7.88 -19.70
N PHE A 25 20.27 6.89 -20.58
CA PHE A 25 21.36 6.76 -21.56
C PHE A 25 21.39 7.96 -22.53
N PHE A 26 20.24 8.39 -23.03
CA PHE A 26 20.11 9.58 -23.88
C PHE A 26 20.17 10.91 -23.11
N ARG A 27 20.38 10.87 -21.78
CA ARG A 27 20.39 12.05 -20.89
C ARG A 27 19.15 12.94 -21.05
N LEU A 28 17.99 12.34 -21.29
CA LEU A 28 16.71 13.04 -21.46
C LEU A 28 16.11 13.52 -20.13
N GLY A 29 16.93 13.67 -19.09
CA GLY A 29 16.51 14.22 -17.79
C GLY A 29 16.01 15.65 -17.88
N PHE A 30 16.43 16.42 -18.90
CA PHE A 30 15.95 17.78 -19.16
C PHE A 30 14.42 17.84 -19.35
N ILE A 31 13.78 16.75 -19.81
CA ILE A 31 12.32 16.69 -20.02
C ILE A 31 11.57 16.91 -18.71
N ILE A 32 12.14 16.49 -17.58
CA ILE A 32 11.54 16.67 -16.26
C ILE A 32 11.52 18.15 -15.86
N GLU A 33 12.47 18.96 -16.34
CA GLU A 33 12.52 20.40 -16.06
C GLU A 33 11.38 21.17 -16.74
N PHE A 34 10.81 20.62 -17.82
CA PHE A 34 9.63 21.18 -18.48
C PHE A 34 8.31 20.88 -17.75
N LEU A 35 8.34 19.99 -16.77
CA LEU A 35 7.14 19.64 -16.01
C LEU A 35 6.90 20.69 -14.91
N SER A 36 5.76 21.38 -14.97
CA SER A 36 5.46 22.44 -14.02
C SER A 36 5.38 21.88 -12.59
N HIS A 37 5.90 22.66 -11.63
CA HIS A 37 5.81 22.29 -10.21
C HIS A 37 4.36 22.02 -9.79
N ALA A 38 3.41 22.82 -10.30
CA ALA A 38 1.98 22.64 -10.05
C ALA A 38 1.46 21.28 -10.55
N ALA A 39 1.88 20.81 -11.73
CA ALA A 39 1.48 19.51 -12.26
C ALA A 39 2.03 18.36 -11.40
N ILE A 40 3.29 18.45 -10.95
CA ILE A 40 3.91 17.44 -10.09
C ILE A 40 3.17 17.37 -8.74
N VAL A 41 2.92 18.52 -8.10
CA VAL A 41 2.21 18.58 -6.82
C VAL A 41 0.78 18.07 -6.97
N GLY A 42 0.06 18.45 -8.04
CA GLY A 42 -1.29 17.98 -8.33
C GLY A 42 -1.36 16.46 -8.53
N PHE A 43 -0.43 15.89 -9.30
CA PHE A 43 -0.34 14.45 -9.50
C PHE A 43 -0.04 13.70 -8.19
N MET A 44 0.94 14.18 -7.40
CA MET A 44 1.26 13.58 -6.10
C MET A 44 0.08 13.66 -5.11
N ALA A 45 -0.64 14.78 -5.08
CA ALA A 45 -1.83 14.93 -4.23
C ALA A 45 -2.95 13.96 -4.65
N GLY A 46 -3.21 13.81 -5.95
CA GLY A 46 -4.18 12.85 -6.47
C GLY A 46 -3.81 11.39 -6.14
N ALA A 47 -2.53 11.04 -6.30
CA ALA A 47 -2.02 9.72 -5.92
C ALA A 47 -2.15 9.49 -4.40
N ALA A 48 -1.83 10.48 -3.57
CA ALA A 48 -1.96 10.40 -2.12
C ALA A 48 -3.41 10.18 -1.66
N ILE A 49 -4.37 10.90 -2.27
CA ILE A 49 -5.81 10.69 -2.02
C ILE A 49 -6.23 9.27 -2.39
N THR A 50 -5.81 8.80 -3.57
CA THR A 50 -6.14 7.44 -4.04
C THR A 50 -5.59 6.37 -3.11
N ILE A 51 -4.34 6.52 -2.65
CA ILE A 51 -3.73 5.61 -1.67
C ILE A 51 -4.50 5.65 -0.35
N ALA A 52 -4.81 6.85 0.16
CA ALA A 52 -5.55 7.00 1.42
C ALA A 52 -6.93 6.32 1.36
N LEU A 53 -7.66 6.48 0.26
CA LEU A 53 -8.95 5.83 0.04
C LEU A 53 -8.83 4.30 -0.02
N GLN A 54 -7.75 3.77 -0.62
CA GLN A 54 -7.51 2.33 -0.66
C GLN A 54 -7.18 1.76 0.73
N GLN A 55 -6.54 2.54 1.61
CA GLN A 55 -6.29 2.12 3.01
C GLN A 55 -7.57 2.01 3.84
N LEU A 56 -8.64 2.74 3.49
CA LEU A 56 -9.93 2.64 4.20
C LEU A 56 -10.51 1.22 4.17
N LYS A 57 -10.24 0.43 3.12
CA LYS A 57 -10.63 -0.98 3.05
C LYS A 57 -10.12 -1.76 4.27
N GLY A 58 -8.82 -1.65 4.52
CA GLY A 58 -8.15 -2.35 5.60
C GLY A 58 -8.53 -1.77 6.96
N PHE A 59 -8.63 -0.44 7.05
CA PHE A 59 -8.98 0.26 8.28
C PHE A 59 -10.39 -0.06 8.77
N LEU A 60 -11.38 -0.13 7.87
CA LEU A 60 -12.79 -0.42 8.20
C LEU A 60 -13.10 -1.91 8.33
N GLY A 61 -12.16 -2.79 7.96
CA GLY A 61 -12.34 -4.25 8.03
C GLY A 61 -13.40 -4.81 7.08
N ILE A 62 -13.67 -4.13 5.95
CA ILE A 62 -14.74 -4.52 5.01
C ILE A 62 -14.31 -5.75 4.21
N ALA A 63 -14.99 -6.89 4.41
CA ALA A 63 -14.70 -8.15 3.73
C ALA A 63 -14.98 -8.10 2.21
N ASN A 64 -16.08 -7.47 1.80
CA ASN A 64 -16.49 -7.32 0.40
C ASN A 64 -16.20 -5.90 -0.10
N PHE A 65 -14.95 -5.64 -0.46
CA PHE A 65 -14.55 -4.38 -1.06
C PHE A 65 -14.44 -4.50 -2.57
N THR A 66 -14.87 -3.46 -3.28
CA THR A 66 -14.75 -3.40 -4.75
C THR A 66 -13.31 -3.68 -5.19
N LYS A 67 -13.15 -4.47 -6.27
CA LYS A 67 -11.84 -4.68 -6.91
C LYS A 67 -11.44 -3.52 -7.82
N LYS A 68 -12.35 -2.57 -8.04
CA LYS A 68 -12.11 -1.38 -8.86
C LYS A 68 -11.34 -0.34 -8.05
N SER A 69 -10.31 0.25 -8.64
CA SER A 69 -9.51 1.30 -8.03
C SER A 69 -10.14 2.69 -8.13
N ASP A 70 -11.31 2.81 -8.78
CA ASP A 70 -12.00 4.09 -8.96
C ASP A 70 -12.47 4.68 -7.63
N ILE A 71 -12.16 5.96 -7.41
CA ILE A 71 -12.51 6.72 -6.20
C ILE A 71 -14.02 6.64 -5.92
N VAL A 72 -14.85 6.79 -6.95
CA VAL A 72 -16.32 6.73 -6.83
C VAL A 72 -16.77 5.33 -6.39
N SER A 73 -16.16 4.28 -6.96
CA SER A 73 -16.46 2.90 -6.60
C SER A 73 -16.05 2.60 -5.15
N VAL A 74 -14.89 3.12 -4.73
CA VAL A 74 -14.39 3.00 -3.35
C VAL A 74 -15.33 3.72 -2.38
N MET A 75 -15.68 4.98 -2.64
CA MET A 75 -16.58 5.76 -1.80
C MET A 75 -17.97 5.15 -1.70
N LYS A 76 -18.53 4.66 -2.82
CA LYS A 76 -19.81 3.96 -2.84
C LYS A 76 -19.75 2.65 -2.03
N SER A 77 -18.64 1.92 -2.12
CA SER A 77 -18.40 0.70 -1.32
C SER A 77 -18.25 1.02 0.17
N VAL A 78 -17.61 2.13 0.53
CA VAL A 78 -17.49 2.55 1.93
C VAL A 78 -18.86 2.91 2.49
N TRP A 79 -19.61 3.79 1.80
CA TRP A 79 -20.91 4.29 2.26
C TRP A 79 -21.98 3.19 2.28
N GLY A 80 -22.00 2.32 1.28
CA GLY A 80 -22.96 1.20 1.22
C GLY A 80 -22.74 0.14 2.29
N ASN A 81 -21.52 0.01 2.83
CA ASN A 81 -21.21 -0.97 3.89
C ASN A 81 -21.25 -0.38 5.32
N VAL A 82 -21.55 0.92 5.49
CA VAL A 82 -21.58 1.61 6.79
C VAL A 82 -22.49 0.90 7.81
N HIS A 83 -23.63 0.37 7.36
CA HIS A 83 -24.67 -0.09 8.28
C HIS A 83 -24.49 -1.54 8.76
N HIS A 84 -23.75 -2.41 8.04
CA HIS A 84 -23.65 -3.84 8.37
C HIS A 84 -22.28 -4.49 8.10
N GLY A 85 -21.32 -3.76 7.51
CA GLY A 85 -20.05 -4.34 7.04
C GLY A 85 -18.80 -3.89 7.78
N TRP A 86 -18.92 -3.00 8.77
CA TRP A 86 -17.78 -2.46 9.51
C TRP A 86 -17.44 -3.33 10.70
N ASN A 87 -16.17 -3.71 10.81
CA ASN A 87 -15.67 -4.43 11.97
C ASN A 87 -15.10 -3.42 12.97
N TRP A 88 -15.86 -3.12 14.03
CA TRP A 88 -15.49 -2.10 15.02
C TRP A 88 -14.16 -2.44 15.72
N GLN A 89 -13.87 -3.73 15.93
CA GLN A 89 -12.62 -4.19 16.52
C GLN A 89 -11.42 -3.86 15.61
N THR A 90 -11.57 -4.07 14.31
CA THR A 90 -10.54 -3.73 13.31
C THR A 90 -10.31 -2.22 13.24
N ILE A 91 -11.39 -1.43 13.30
CA ILE A 91 -11.31 0.04 13.32
C ILE A 91 -10.57 0.51 14.57
N LEU A 92 -10.91 -0.02 15.75
CA LEU A 92 -10.28 0.39 17.00
C LEU A 92 -8.78 0.07 16.99
N ILE A 93 -8.40 -1.14 16.60
CA ILE A 93 -6.98 -1.54 16.47
C ILE A 93 -6.25 -0.63 15.47
N GLY A 94 -6.86 -0.40 14.30
CA GLY A 94 -6.32 0.48 13.27
C GLY A 94 -6.15 1.93 13.76
N ALA A 95 -7.13 2.46 14.49
CA ALA A 95 -7.11 3.81 15.03
C ALA A 95 -6.04 3.99 16.10
N THR A 96 -5.93 3.05 17.05
CA THR A 96 -4.87 3.04 18.06
C THR A 96 -3.49 2.99 17.42
N PHE A 97 -3.33 2.15 16.40
CA PHE A 97 -2.07 2.03 15.66
C PHE A 97 -1.72 3.33 14.91
N LEU A 98 -2.69 3.91 14.20
CA LEU A 98 -2.51 5.18 13.50
C LEU A 98 -2.14 6.31 14.47
N ALA A 99 -2.83 6.40 15.61
CA ALA A 99 -2.53 7.38 16.64
C ALA A 99 -1.09 7.24 17.17
N PHE A 100 -0.66 6.01 17.47
CA PHE A 100 0.72 5.74 17.90
C PHE A 100 1.75 6.20 16.86
N LEU A 101 1.54 5.88 15.58
CA LEU A 101 2.45 6.31 14.50
C LEU A 101 2.51 7.84 14.37
N LEU A 102 1.36 8.52 14.44
CA LEU A 102 1.29 9.98 14.35
C LEU A 102 1.99 10.65 15.53
N VAL A 103 1.81 10.13 16.74
CA VAL A 103 2.49 10.61 17.95
C VAL A 103 4.00 10.41 17.83
N ALA A 104 4.45 9.21 17.43
CA ALA A 104 5.87 8.93 17.24
C ALA A 104 6.51 9.85 16.18
N LYS A 105 5.80 10.09 15.07
CA LYS A 105 6.22 11.02 14.02
C LYS A 105 6.28 12.47 14.53
N TYR A 106 5.29 12.89 15.31
CA TYR A 106 5.26 14.22 15.90
C TYR A 106 6.43 14.45 16.87
N ILE A 107 6.74 13.47 17.72
CA ILE A 107 7.88 13.51 18.65
C ILE A 107 9.20 13.60 17.87
N GLY A 108 9.39 12.77 16.84
CA GLY A 108 10.60 12.79 16.02
C GLY A 108 10.79 14.11 15.24
N LYS A 109 9.70 14.77 14.84
CA LYS A 109 9.75 16.09 14.20
C LYS A 109 10.08 17.20 15.21
N ARG A 110 9.55 17.12 16.42
CA ARG A 110 9.74 18.15 17.47
C ARG A 110 11.13 18.06 18.10
N ASN A 111 11.69 16.86 18.25
CA ASN A 111 12.99 16.66 18.87
C ASN A 111 13.92 15.85 17.93
N LYS A 112 14.88 16.53 17.29
CA LYS A 112 15.82 15.90 16.35
C LYS A 112 16.66 14.79 16.99
N LYS A 113 16.89 14.82 18.32
CA LYS A 113 17.56 13.72 19.04
C LYS A 113 16.72 12.43 19.09
N LEU A 114 15.39 12.55 18.96
CA LEU A 114 14.44 11.45 18.95
C LEU A 114 13.97 11.07 17.54
N PHE A 115 14.66 11.53 16.49
CA PHE A 115 14.35 11.17 15.10
C PHE A 115 14.32 9.64 14.88
N TRP A 116 15.23 8.92 15.55
CA TRP A 116 15.28 7.46 15.54
C TRP A 116 13.98 6.79 16.01
N VAL A 117 13.24 7.42 16.92
CA VAL A 117 11.93 6.92 17.39
C VAL A 117 10.92 6.91 16.23
N SER A 118 10.89 7.96 15.41
CA SER A 118 10.01 8.01 14.25
C SER A 118 10.41 7.00 13.17
N ALA A 119 11.69 6.67 13.05
CA ALA A 119 12.19 5.69 12.08
C ALA A 119 11.88 4.25 12.49
N ILE A 120 11.96 3.94 13.78
CA ILE A 120 11.73 2.60 14.34
C ILE A 120 10.24 2.32 14.56
N ALA A 121 9.42 3.36 14.75
CA ALA A 121 8.00 3.26 15.08
C ALA A 121 7.20 2.26 14.21
N PRO A 122 7.32 2.24 12.87
CA PRO A 122 6.58 1.28 12.04
C PRO A 122 6.93 -0.17 12.36
N LEU A 123 8.23 -0.48 12.53
CA LEU A 123 8.69 -1.83 12.84
C LEU A 123 8.25 -2.27 14.24
N THR A 124 8.47 -1.43 15.26
CA THR A 124 8.05 -1.74 16.63
C THR A 124 6.55 -1.97 16.72
N SER A 125 5.78 -1.24 15.93
CA SER A 125 4.35 -1.38 16.00
C SER A 125 3.83 -2.64 15.31
N VAL A 126 4.47 -3.09 14.22
CA VAL A 126 4.18 -4.42 13.65
C VAL A 126 4.47 -5.52 14.67
N ILE A 127 5.56 -5.42 15.42
CA ILE A 127 5.93 -6.41 16.46
C ILE A 127 4.88 -6.41 17.58
N ILE A 128 4.56 -5.24 18.14
CA ILE A 128 3.58 -5.10 19.23
C ILE A 128 2.20 -5.58 18.77
N SER A 129 1.75 -5.16 17.58
CA SER A 129 0.46 -5.57 17.02
C SER A 129 0.39 -7.08 16.82
N THR A 130 1.44 -7.70 16.28
CA THR A 130 1.52 -9.16 16.12
C THR A 130 1.44 -9.89 17.46
N PHE A 131 2.14 -9.39 18.49
CA PHE A 131 2.10 -9.95 19.84
C PHE A 131 0.70 -9.85 20.47
N PHE A 132 0.05 -8.69 20.36
CA PHE A 132 -1.32 -8.49 20.85
C PHE A 132 -2.34 -9.38 20.13
N VAL A 133 -2.26 -9.47 18.79
CA VAL A 133 -3.14 -10.33 17.99
C VAL A 133 -2.97 -11.81 18.36
N TYR A 134 -1.73 -12.24 18.64
CA TYR A 134 -1.44 -13.61 19.08
C TYR A 134 -2.09 -13.95 20.44
N ILE A 135 -1.97 -13.05 21.43
CA ILE A 135 -2.56 -13.26 22.76
C ILE A 135 -4.08 -13.20 22.73
N THR A 136 -4.65 -12.21 22.04
CA THR A 136 -6.10 -11.98 22.01
C THR A 136 -6.86 -12.96 21.12
N ARG A 137 -6.17 -13.81 20.36
CA ARG A 137 -6.78 -14.73 19.37
C ARG A 137 -7.79 -13.97 18.51
N ALA A 138 -7.38 -12.79 18.04
CA ALA A 138 -8.22 -11.91 17.23
C ALA A 138 -8.61 -12.56 15.88
N ASP A 139 -7.91 -13.64 15.49
CA ASP A 139 -8.26 -14.52 14.36
C ASP A 139 -9.65 -15.13 14.49
N LYS A 140 -10.11 -15.40 15.71
CA LYS A 140 -11.44 -15.95 15.99
C LYS A 140 -12.55 -14.89 16.05
N HIS A 141 -12.18 -13.62 16.13
CA HIS A 141 -13.11 -12.48 16.29
C HIS A 141 -13.32 -11.69 14.99
N GLY A 142 -12.99 -12.29 13.84
CA GLY A 142 -13.26 -11.70 12.53
C GLY A 142 -12.24 -10.66 12.05
N VAL A 143 -11.08 -10.53 12.71
CA VAL A 143 -10.01 -9.63 12.26
C VAL A 143 -9.28 -10.27 11.07
N ALA A 144 -9.11 -9.50 10.00
CA ALA A 144 -8.39 -9.94 8.82
C ALA A 144 -6.88 -10.02 9.11
N ILE A 145 -6.35 -11.23 9.32
CA ILE A 145 -4.94 -11.46 9.62
C ILE A 145 -4.22 -12.07 8.41
N VAL A 146 -2.96 -11.68 8.21
CA VAL A 146 -2.07 -12.29 7.22
C VAL A 146 -1.74 -13.73 7.68
N LYS A 147 -2.32 -14.73 7.01
CA LYS A 147 -2.21 -16.14 7.43
C LYS A 147 -0.92 -16.80 6.97
N ASN A 148 -0.75 -16.98 5.66
CA ASN A 148 0.34 -17.77 5.10
C ASN A 148 1.17 -16.92 4.16
N ILE A 149 2.43 -16.69 4.53
CA ILE A 149 3.45 -16.14 3.65
C ILE A 149 4.26 -17.32 3.11
N ARG A 150 4.35 -17.46 1.78
CA ARG A 150 5.21 -18.49 1.17
C ARG A 150 6.66 -18.18 1.53
N LYS A 151 7.29 -19.09 2.27
CA LYS A 151 8.71 -19.02 2.63
C LYS A 151 9.54 -19.52 1.45
N GLY A 152 10.67 -18.86 1.17
CA GLY A 152 11.62 -19.25 0.12
C GLY A 152 12.02 -18.09 -0.78
N ILE A 153 13.03 -18.35 -1.61
CA ILE A 153 13.46 -17.42 -2.67
C ILE A 153 12.53 -17.62 -3.87
N ASN A 154 12.00 -16.51 -4.39
CA ASN A 154 11.18 -16.58 -5.58
C ASN A 154 12.08 -16.97 -6.77
N PRO A 155 11.71 -17.97 -7.60
CA PRO A 155 12.53 -18.35 -8.75
C PRO A 155 12.66 -17.18 -9.73
N PRO A 156 13.70 -17.16 -10.58
CA PRO A 156 13.93 -16.09 -11.54
C PRO A 156 12.68 -15.80 -12.38
N SER A 157 12.20 -14.56 -12.34
CA SER A 157 10.99 -14.14 -13.05
C SER A 157 11.19 -13.90 -14.56
N ALA A 158 12.38 -14.19 -15.11
CA ALA A 158 12.69 -13.97 -16.52
C ALA A 158 11.75 -14.76 -17.46
N SER A 159 11.37 -15.98 -17.08
CA SER A 159 10.42 -16.82 -17.83
C SER A 159 8.96 -16.36 -17.69
N LEU A 160 8.67 -15.39 -16.82
CA LEU A 160 7.35 -14.80 -16.62
C LEU A 160 7.15 -13.51 -17.44
N ILE A 161 8.19 -13.03 -18.12
CA ILE A 161 8.07 -11.88 -19.01
C ILE A 161 7.40 -12.36 -20.31
N TYR A 162 6.29 -11.74 -20.64
CA TYR A 162 5.43 -12.15 -21.73
C TYR A 162 5.68 -11.26 -22.94
N PHE A 163 6.55 -11.71 -23.85
CA PHE A 163 6.92 -10.95 -25.06
C PHE A 163 6.03 -11.27 -26.27
N THR A 164 5.30 -12.38 -26.23
CA THR A 164 4.52 -12.88 -27.37
C THR A 164 3.08 -13.07 -26.92
N GLY A 165 2.17 -12.24 -27.44
CA GLY A 165 0.73 -12.45 -27.30
C GLY A 165 0.21 -13.35 -28.42
N PRO A 166 -0.77 -14.24 -28.17
CA PRO A 166 -1.63 -14.71 -29.23
C PRO A 166 -2.43 -13.49 -29.69
N TYR A 167 -2.26 -13.11 -30.95
CA TYR A 167 -3.27 -12.29 -31.61
C TYR A 167 -4.56 -13.11 -31.74
#